data_AF-A0A5B1BXI4-F1
#
_entry.id   AF-A0A5B1BXI4-F1
#
_cell.length_a   1.000
_cell.length_b   1.000
_cell.length_c   1.000
_cell.angle_alpha   90.00
_cell.angle_beta   90.00
_cell.angle_gamma   90.00
#
_symmetry.space_group_name_H-M   'P 1'
#
loop_
_entity.id
_entity.type
_entity.pdbx_description
1 polymer ?
#
loop_
_entity_poly.entity_id
_entity_poly.type
_entity_poly.pdbx_seq_one_letter_code
_entity_poly.pdbx_strand_id
1 'polypeptide(L)' 'MNNRFCEKCGQKTEHKELIKQKPSKYGKSKKEQFKAFLDGFFGGVASPVGASLDLIDRYVVCSVCGHKTLDNQGDEFL' A
#
# COMPACT_ATOMS: atom_id res chain seq x y z
N MET A 1 17.35 -2.38 -6.35
CA MET A 1 17.80 -1.35 -5.39
C MET A 1 17.76 -0.02 -6.10
N ASN A 2 17.04 0.98 -5.57
CA ASN A 2 16.80 2.26 -6.23
C ASN A 2 17.50 3.38 -5.44
N ASN A 3 18.54 3.98 -6.03
CA ASN A 3 19.29 5.05 -5.37
C ASN A 3 18.58 6.39 -5.59
N ARG A 4 17.96 6.92 -4.52
CA ARG A 4 17.15 8.14 -4.53
C ARG A 4 17.75 9.17 -3.56
N PHE A 5 17.47 10.45 -3.80
CA PHE A 5 17.84 11.49 -2.85
C PHE A 5 16.97 11.37 -1.59
N CYS A 6 17.59 11.26 -0.42
CA CYS A 6 16.86 11.27 0.84
C CYS A 6 16.86 12.68 1.41
N GLU A 7 15.69 13.27 1.56
CA GLU A 7 15.52 14.62 2.13
C GLU A 7 16.06 14.72 3.56
N LYS A 8 15.99 13.62 4.34
CA LYS A 8 16.52 13.58 5.71
C LYS A 8 18.04 13.41 5.77
N CYS A 9 18.66 12.74 4.80
CA CYS A 9 20.12 12.59 4.75
C CYS A 9 20.79 13.72 3.98
N GLY A 10 20.05 14.49 3.17
CA GLY A 10 20.61 15.52 2.28
C GLY A 10 21.48 14.96 1.15
N GLN A 11 21.40 13.66 0.88
CA GLN A 11 22.25 12.99 -0.11
C GLN A 11 21.56 11.80 -0.77
N LYS A 12 22.14 11.32 -1.88
CA LYS A 12 21.68 10.08 -2.53
C LYS A 12 22.01 8.88 -1.64
N THR A 13 20.98 8.11 -1.33
CA THR A 13 21.08 6.90 -0.51
C THR A 13 20.24 5.79 -1.15
N GLU A 14 20.56 4.55 -0.81
CA GLU A 14 19.74 3.42 -1.19
C GLU A 14 18.39 3.50 -0.44
N HIS A 15 17.30 3.26 -1.16
CA HIS A 15 15.99 3.08 -0.55
C HIS A 15 15.41 1.70 -0.89
N LYS A 16 14.70 1.12 0.07
CA LYS A 16 13.98 -0.15 -0.03
C LYS A 16 12.49 0.10 -0.11
N GLU A 17 11.81 -0.68 -0.94
CA GLU A 17 10.36 -0.61 -1.05
C GLU A 17 9.72 -1.49 0.02
N LEU A 18 8.69 -0.98 0.67
CA LEU A 18 7.94 -1.65 1.71
C LEU A 18 6.46 -1.56 1.35
N ILE A 19 5.88 -2.70 1.01
CA ILE A 19 4.46 -2.81 0.68
C ILE A 19 3.71 -3.23 1.95
N LYS A 20 2.70 -2.47 2.32
CA LYS A 20 1.79 -2.78 3.43
C LYS A 20 0.38 -2.88 2.91
N GLN A 21 -0.35 -3.91 3.35
CA GLN A 21 -1.78 -3.94 3.14
C GLN A 21 -2.43 -2.84 3.99
N LYS A 22 -3.31 -2.03 3.38
CA LYS A 22 -4.11 -1.07 4.13
C LYS A 22 -4.94 -1.85 5.15
N PRO A 23 -5.09 -1.33 6.38
CA PRO A 23 -5.96 -1.97 7.36
C PRO A 23 -7.37 -2.07 6.77
N SER A 24 -7.99 -3.25 6.91
CA SER A 24 -9.38 -3.45 6.50
C SER A 24 -10.26 -2.34 7.09
N LYS A 25 -11.18 -1.79 6.27
CA LYS A 25 -12.19 -0.83 6.74
C LYS A 25 -13.12 -1.43 7.80
N TYR A 26 -13.12 -2.75 7.93
CA TYR A 26 -13.90 -3.52 8.90
C TYR A 26 -13.04 -3.74 10.14
N GLY A 27 -13.57 -3.45 11.34
CA GLY A 27 -12.82 -3.53 12.59
C GLY A 27 -12.32 -4.94 12.93
N LYS A 28 -11.59 -5.06 14.04
CA LYS A 28 -10.92 -6.31 14.47
C LYS A 28 -11.89 -7.38 14.99
N SER A 29 -13.19 -7.11 15.05
CA SER A 29 -14.17 -8.09 15.53
C SER A 29 -14.36 -9.21 14.52
N LYS A 30 -14.51 -10.45 14.99
CA LYS A 30 -14.84 -11.61 14.14
C LYS A 30 -16.09 -11.39 13.27
N LYS A 31 -17.07 -10.63 13.78
CA LYS A 31 -18.29 -10.28 13.04
C LYS A 31 -18.02 -9.33 11.89
N GLU A 32 -17.11 -8.38 12.07
CA GLU A 32 -16.73 -7.39 11.05
C GLU A 32 -15.88 -8.04 9.95
N GLN A 33 -15.00 -8.98 10.32
CA GLN A 33 -14.24 -9.78 9.35
C GLN A 33 -15.14 -10.72 8.54
N PHE A 34 -16.17 -11.32 9.16
CA PHE A 34 -17.15 -12.13 8.44
C PHE A 34 -18.00 -11.28 7.50
N LYS A 35 -18.37 -10.06 7.90
CA LYS A 35 -19.03 -9.09 7.02
C LYS A 35 -18.14 -8.68 5.85
N ALA A 36 -16.84 -8.42 6.08
CA ALA A 36 -15.88 -8.10 5.04
C ALA A 36 -15.74 -9.25 4.01
N PHE A 37 -15.75 -10.49 4.49
CA PHE A 37 -15.71 -11.69 3.64
C PHE A 37 -16.99 -11.85 2.82
N LEU A 38 -18.17 -11.65 3.41
CA LEU A 38 -19.44 -11.72 2.70
C LEU A 38 -19.61 -10.57 1.69
N ASP A 39 -19.29 -9.33 2.07
CA ASP A 39 -19.34 -8.17 1.16
C ASP A 39 -18.37 -8.38 -0.03
N GLY A 40 -17.17 -8.94 0.23
CA GLY A 40 -16.19 -9.24 -0.81
C GLY A 40 -16.57 -10.43 -1.72
N PHE A 41 -17.36 -11.38 -1.23
CA PHE A 41 -17.77 -12.57 -1.99
C PHE A 41 -19.08 -12.36 -2.78
N PHE A 42 -20.00 -11.53 -2.27
CA PHE A 42 -21.28 -11.24 -2.95
C PHE A 42 -21.26 -9.97 -3.82
N GLY A 43 -20.27 -9.08 -3.68
CA GLY A 43 -20.09 -7.87 -4.51
C GLY A 43 -19.50 -8.12 -5.91
N GLY A 44 -19.54 -9.35 -6.42
CA GLY A 44 -18.89 -9.81 -7.65
C GLY A 44 -19.50 -9.31 -8.96
N VAL A 45 -19.53 -7.99 -9.20
CA VAL A 45 -19.87 -7.41 -10.51
C VAL A 45 -18.93 -6.30 -11.00
N ALA A 46 -17.85 -5.99 -10.27
CA ALA A 46 -16.79 -5.09 -10.76
C ALA A 46 -15.46 -5.85 -10.79
N SER A 47 -14.90 -6.00 -11.99
CA SER A 47 -13.66 -6.71 -12.33
C SER A 47 -12.57 -6.69 -11.24
N PRO A 48 -11.95 -7.84 -10.90
CA PRO A 48 -10.97 -7.97 -9.81
C PRO A 48 -9.63 -7.27 -10.07
N VAL A 49 -9.51 -6.54 -11.18
CA VAL A 49 -8.24 -6.02 -11.71
C VAL A 49 -7.94 -4.60 -11.19
N GLY A 50 -8.94 -3.80 -10.80
CA GLY A 50 -8.74 -2.40 -10.35
C GLY A 50 -8.80 -2.18 -8.84
N ALA A 51 -9.73 -2.82 -8.14
CA ALA A 51 -9.95 -2.58 -6.70
C ALA A 51 -8.81 -3.08 -5.78
N SER A 52 -7.89 -3.88 -6.31
CA SER A 52 -6.77 -4.46 -5.57
C SER A 52 -5.60 -3.49 -5.35
N LEU A 53 -5.48 -2.44 -6.19
CA LEU A 53 -4.41 -1.45 -6.09
C LEU A 53 -4.65 -0.46 -4.94
N ASP A 54 -5.91 -0.11 -4.65
CA ASP A 54 -6.25 0.75 -3.51
C ASP A 54 -6.09 0.06 -2.14
N LEU A 55 -5.85 -1.26 -2.10
CA LEU A 55 -5.73 -2.03 -0.86
C LEU A 55 -4.30 -2.12 -0.32
N ILE A 56 -3.31 -1.56 -1.03
CA ILE A 56 -1.91 -1.60 -0.64
C ILE A 56 -1.32 -0.19 -0.59
N ASP A 57 -0.58 0.09 0.48
CA ASP A 57 0.30 1.25 0.58
C ASP A 57 1.73 0.80 0.24
N ARG A 58 2.33 1.45 -0.75
CA ARG A 58 3.75 1.30 -1.06
C ARG A 58 4.51 2.43 -0.38
N TYR A 59 5.53 2.07 0.39
CA TYR A 59 6.45 3.01 1.01
C TYR A 59 7.84 2.82 0.42
N VAL A 60 8.58 3.92 0.32
CA VAL A 60 10.01 3.92 0.03
C VAL A 60 10.73 4.33 1.30
N VAL A 61 11.64 3.47 1.76
CA VAL A 61 12.32 3.62 3.05
C VAL A 61 13.81 3.76 2.82
N CYS A 62 14.40 4.86 3.29
CA CYS A 62 15.84 5.05 3.22
C CYS A 62 16.57 3.98 4.05
N SER A 63 17.50 3.26 3.43
CA SER A 63 18.31 2.22 4.09
C SER A 63 19.26 2.79 5.16
N VAL A 64 19.56 4.10 5.10
CA VAL A 64 20.50 4.77 6.01
C VAL A 64 19.79 5.36 7.23
N CYS A 65 18.77 6.20 7.03
CA CYS A 65 18.09 6.90 8.13
C CYS A 65 16.72 6.32 8.49
N GLY A 66 16.19 5.37 7.71
CA GLY A 66 14.89 4.75 7.96
C GLY A 66 13.67 5.64 7.66
N HIS A 67 13.86 6.82 7.09
CA HIS A 67 12.75 7.71 6.73
C HIS A 67 11.85 7.04 5.69
N LYS A 68 10.54 7.06 5.94
CA LYS A 68 9.52 6.40 5.12
C LYS A 68 8.71 7.44 4.38
N THR A 69 8.65 7.30 3.06
CA THR A 69 7.84 8.14 2.19
C THR A 69 6.78 7.27 1.54
N LEU A 70 5.52 7.72 1.53
CA LEU A 70 4.44 7.03 0.82
C LEU A 70 4.63 7.26 -0.69
N ASP A 71 4.73 6.18 -1.47
CA ASP A 71 4.95 6.16 -2.92
C ASP A 71 3.83 5.36 -3.60
N ASN A 72 2.58 5.75 -3.33
CA ASN A 72 1.40 5.20 -3.97
C ASN A 72 1.28 5.78 -5.39
N GLN A 73 1.99 5.19 -6.34
CA GLN A 73 1.87 5.54 -7.75
C GLN A 73 0.60 4.88 -8.33
N GLY A 74 -0.51 5.63 -8.35
CA GLY A 74 -1.74 5.24 -9.04
C GLY A 74 -1.84 5.99 -10.35
N ASP A 75 -1.30 5.42 -11.43
CA ASP A 75 -1.65 5.82 -12.81
C ASP A 75 -2.53 4.71 -13.38
N GLU A 76 -3.80 4.73 -13.00
CA GLU A 76 -4.80 3.83 -13.59
C GLU A 76 -5.15 4.36 -14.98
N PHE A 77 -4.36 3.94 -15.98
CA PHE A 77 -4.64 3.90 -17.42
C PHE A 77 -5.23 5.20 -18.03
N LEU A 78 -4.37 6.01 -18.67
CA LEU A 78 -4.79 6.97 -19.71
C LEU A 78 -5.57 6.26 -20.83
#